data_AF-A0AAU9CZ33-F1
#
_entry.id   AF-A0AAU9CZ33-F1
#
_cell.length_a   1.000
_cell.length_b   1.000
_cell.length_c   1.000
_cell.angle_alpha   90.00
_cell.angle_beta   90.00
_cell.angle_gamma   90.00
#
_symmetry.space_group_name_H-M   'P 1'
#
loop_
_entity.id
_entity.type
_entity.pdbx_description
1 polymer ?
#
loop_
_entity_poly.entity_id
_entity_poly.type
_entity_poly.pdbx_seq_one_letter_code
_entity_poly.pdbx_strand_id
1 'polypeptide(L)'
;MKQRWSRRRWLQLLLLGGLGRLRPGWSAATPLPQAVYELTFGEEAKFHYGVGLSLPRRAESRQAVPVSVDCRLQETDLIALFVTPSPTPLAARFLLSPRTRPQVRTHLRLYQDSEIVAVVRARGRYFHQSAKIDVSQGCR
;
A
#
# COMPACT_ATOMS: atom_id res chain seq x y z
N MET A 1 -17.51 12.35 -63.54
CA MET A 1 -17.48 12.84 -62.14
C MET A 1 -18.90 13.13 -61.66
N LYS A 2 -19.35 12.49 -60.58
CA LYS A 2 -20.22 13.02 -59.50
C LYS A 2 -20.89 11.85 -58.77
N GLN A 3 -20.16 11.25 -57.81
CA GLN A 3 -20.79 10.38 -56.83
C GLN A 3 -21.65 11.24 -55.89
N ARG A 4 -22.97 11.10 -55.97
CA ARG A 4 -23.92 11.70 -55.02
C ARG A 4 -23.89 10.91 -53.72
N TRP A 5 -23.08 11.35 -52.77
CA TRP A 5 -23.05 10.80 -51.41
C TRP A 5 -24.35 11.11 -50.67
N SER A 6 -25.04 10.07 -50.20
CA SER A 6 -26.27 10.19 -49.43
C SER A 6 -25.97 10.68 -48.02
N ARG A 7 -26.72 11.69 -47.55
CA ARG A 7 -26.63 12.29 -46.21
C ARG A 7 -26.77 11.27 -45.07
N ARG A 8 -27.35 10.10 -45.35
CA ARG A 8 -27.50 8.98 -44.40
C ARG A 8 -26.19 8.22 -44.15
N ARG A 9 -25.25 8.26 -45.10
CA ARG A 9 -23.91 7.65 -44.99
C ARG A 9 -22.96 8.46 -44.09
N TRP A 10 -23.22 9.76 -43.91
CA TRP A 10 -22.45 10.61 -42.99
C TRP A 10 -22.78 10.34 -41.52
N LEU A 11 -24.06 10.09 -41.20
CA LEU A 11 -24.49 9.78 -39.83
C LEU A 11 -23.98 8.40 -39.37
N GLN A 12 -23.81 7.44 -40.29
CA GLN A 12 -23.27 6.12 -39.98
C GLN A 12 -21.78 6.15 -39.59
N LEU A 13 -21.02 7.13 -40.07
CA LEU A 13 -19.59 7.27 -39.74
C LEU A 13 -19.33 7.93 -38.38
N LEU A 14 -20.31 8.66 -37.83
CA LEU A 14 -20.19 9.27 -36.49
C LEU A 14 -20.40 8.26 -35.34
N LEU A 15 -21.14 7.17 -35.58
CA LEU A 15 -21.42 6.16 -34.56
C LEU A 15 -20.25 5.19 -34.30
N LEU A 16 -19.24 5.14 -35.17
CA LEU A 16 -18.08 4.25 -35.01
C LEU A 16 -16.86 4.92 -34.35
N GLY A 17 -16.92 6.23 -34.06
CA GLY A 17 -15.77 7.01 -33.57
C GLY A 17 -15.66 7.17 -32.05
N GLY A 18 -16.48 6.50 -31.24
CA GLY A 18 -16.68 6.91 -29.85
C GLY A 18 -16.89 5.82 -28.81
N LEU A 19 -16.28 4.64 -28.95
CA LEU A 19 -16.08 3.76 -27.78
C LEU A 19 -14.78 4.15 -27.10
N GLY A 20 -14.78 5.31 -26.44
CA GLY A 20 -13.81 5.59 -25.39
C GLY A 20 -13.89 4.45 -24.40
N ARG A 21 -12.84 3.63 -24.31
CA ARG A 21 -12.73 2.57 -23.32
C ARG A 21 -12.80 3.25 -21.95
N LEU A 22 -13.99 3.28 -21.37
CA LEU A 22 -14.20 3.65 -19.97
C LEU A 22 -13.33 2.69 -19.17
N ARG A 23 -12.13 3.14 -18.79
CA ARG A 23 -11.30 2.42 -17.84
C ARG A 23 -12.20 2.25 -16.62
N PRO A 24 -12.55 1.02 -16.24
CA PRO A 24 -13.47 0.84 -15.14
C PRO A 24 -12.92 1.59 -13.92
N GLY A 25 -13.74 2.42 -13.28
CA GLY A 25 -13.35 3.24 -12.13
C GLY A 25 -12.99 2.45 -10.86
N TRP A 26 -12.83 1.14 -10.96
CA TRP A 26 -12.30 0.28 -9.90
C TRP A 26 -10.83 0.01 -10.22
N SER A 27 -9.93 0.72 -9.54
CA SER A 27 -8.52 0.39 -9.56
C SER A 27 -8.31 -0.99 -8.95
N ALA A 28 -7.61 -1.87 -9.66
CA ALA A 28 -7.17 -3.15 -9.09
C ALA A 28 -6.34 -2.88 -7.82
N ALA A 29 -6.59 -3.65 -6.76
CA ALA A 29 -5.81 -3.58 -5.53
C ALA A 29 -4.34 -3.87 -5.85
N THR A 30 -3.43 -3.01 -5.37
CA THR A 30 -1.99 -3.25 -5.56
C THR A 30 -1.58 -4.41 -4.66
N PRO A 31 -1.03 -5.51 -5.20
CA PRO A 31 -0.55 -6.61 -4.36
C PRO A 31 0.68 -6.18 -3.55
N LEU A 32 0.83 -6.71 -2.32
CA LEU A 32 1.91 -6.31 -1.41
C LEU A 32 3.31 -6.44 -2.03
N PRO A 33 3.68 -7.51 -2.76
CA PRO A 33 4.99 -7.60 -3.41
C PRO A 33 5.26 -6.43 -4.37
N GLN A 34 4.24 -5.98 -5.10
CA GLN A 34 4.36 -4.85 -6.01
C GLN A 34 4.53 -3.53 -5.24
N ALA A 35 3.77 -3.32 -4.17
CA ALA A 35 3.90 -2.10 -3.36
C ALA A 35 5.24 -2.00 -2.62
N VAL A 36 5.79 -3.13 -2.18
CA VAL A 36 7.15 -3.19 -1.63
C VAL A 36 8.16 -2.88 -2.73
N TYR A 37 8.04 -3.50 -3.91
CA TYR A 37 8.92 -3.23 -5.06
C TYR A 37 8.94 -1.75 -5.46
N GLU A 38 7.78 -1.10 -5.48
CA GLU A 38 7.64 0.33 -5.77
C GLU A 38 8.33 1.21 -4.71
N LEU A 39 8.29 0.82 -3.43
CA LEU A 39 8.97 1.54 -2.35
C LEU A 39 10.49 1.32 -2.38
N THR A 40 10.94 0.09 -2.65
CA THR A 40 12.35 -0.30 -2.60
C THR A 40 13.09 -0.02 -3.89
N PHE A 41 12.41 0.49 -4.93
CA PHE A 41 12.96 0.68 -6.28
C PHE A 41 13.55 -0.62 -6.86
N GLY A 42 12.95 -1.75 -6.51
CA GLY A 42 13.36 -3.08 -6.96
C GLY A 42 14.44 -3.77 -6.14
N GLU A 43 14.88 -3.18 -5.03
CA GLU A 43 15.74 -3.87 -4.07
C GLU A 43 14.94 -4.84 -3.17
N GLU A 44 15.58 -5.96 -2.79
CA GLU A 44 14.98 -6.93 -1.89
C GLU A 44 15.09 -6.47 -0.42
N ALA A 45 13.98 -6.47 0.29
CA ALA A 45 13.98 -6.25 1.74
C ALA A 45 14.34 -7.56 2.47
N LYS A 46 15.34 -7.52 3.35
CA LYS A 46 15.78 -8.70 4.13
C LYS A 46 15.16 -8.74 5.52
N PHE A 47 14.77 -9.91 5.98
CA PHE A 47 14.27 -10.06 7.35
C PHE A 47 15.37 -9.73 8.37
N HIS A 48 15.06 -8.93 9.39
CA HIS A 48 16.06 -8.54 10.40
C HIS A 48 15.46 -8.24 11.79
N TYR A 49 15.93 -8.95 12.81
CA TYR A 49 15.48 -8.81 14.22
C TYR A 49 15.70 -7.44 14.85
N GLY A 50 16.53 -6.59 14.25
CA GLY A 50 16.74 -5.20 14.68
C GLY A 50 15.55 -4.27 14.40
N VAL A 51 14.55 -4.72 13.64
CA VAL A 51 13.29 -4.00 13.40
C VAL A 51 12.23 -4.55 14.35
N GLY A 52 11.96 -3.83 15.43
CA GLY A 52 10.90 -4.16 16.39
C GLY A 52 9.55 -3.65 15.89
N LEU A 53 8.57 -4.56 15.81
CA LEU A 53 7.19 -4.25 15.48
C LEU A 53 6.29 -4.68 16.64
N SER A 54 5.60 -3.72 17.25
CA SER A 54 4.73 -3.92 18.41
C SER A 54 3.30 -3.50 18.09
N LEU A 55 2.38 -4.44 18.27
CA LEU A 55 0.94 -4.28 18.12
C LEU A 55 0.22 -5.31 19.00
N PRO A 56 -1.06 -5.05 19.35
CA PRO A 56 -1.86 -6.04 20.06
C PRO A 56 -2.14 -7.27 19.20
N ARG A 57 -2.32 -8.43 19.84
CA ARG A 57 -2.64 -9.69 19.14
C ARG A 57 -4.05 -9.70 18.54
N ARG A 58 -4.99 -8.99 19.16
CA ARG A 58 -6.39 -8.89 18.73
C ARG A 58 -6.84 -7.44 18.75
N ALA A 59 -7.64 -7.07 17.75
CA ALA A 59 -8.28 -5.76 17.65
C ALA A 59 -9.75 -5.88 17.28
N GLU A 60 -10.48 -4.78 17.46
CA GLU A 60 -11.83 -4.62 16.94
C GLU A 60 -11.80 -3.69 15.73
N SER A 61 -12.51 -4.06 14.66
CA SER A 61 -12.53 -3.33 13.38
C SER A 61 -12.94 -1.84 13.52
N ARG A 62 -13.68 -1.50 14.58
CA ARG A 62 -14.18 -0.14 14.84
C ARG A 62 -13.18 0.78 15.54
N GLN A 63 -12.08 0.24 16.07
CA GLN A 63 -11.09 1.00 16.83
C GLN A 63 -9.80 1.21 16.01
N ALA A 64 -9.17 2.38 16.19
CA ALA A 64 -7.85 2.61 15.63
C ALA A 64 -6.78 1.88 16.46
N VAL A 65 -6.12 0.91 15.84
CA VAL A 65 -5.13 0.03 16.47
C VAL A 65 -3.79 0.74 16.59
N PRO A 66 -3.20 0.84 17.79
CA PRO A 66 -1.85 1.38 17.95
C PRO A 66 -0.81 0.41 17.40
N VAL A 67 0.02 0.90 16.49
CA VAL A 67 1.17 0.19 15.91
C VAL A 67 2.42 1.00 16.21
N SER A 68 3.43 0.33 16.76
CA SER A 68 4.72 0.95 17.08
C SER A 68 5.84 0.22 16.36
N VAL A 69 6.72 0.98 15.70
CA VAL A 69 7.94 0.49 15.09
C VAL A 69 9.12 1.11 15.82
N ASP A 70 10.01 0.27 16.33
CA ASP A 70 11.27 0.67 16.97
C ASP A 70 12.41 -0.02 16.24
N CYS A 71 13.27 0.76 15.57
CA CYS A 71 14.40 0.22 14.85
C CYS A 71 15.69 0.46 15.64
N ARG A 72 16.53 -0.57 15.77
CA ARG A 72 17.84 -0.48 16.43
C ARG A 72 18.99 -0.28 15.43
N LEU A 73 18.68 -0.22 14.13
CA LEU A 73 19.66 0.00 13.08
C LEU A 73 20.09 1.46 13.03
N GLN A 74 21.40 1.68 12.92
CA GLN A 74 21.99 3.01 12.75
C GLN A 74 21.66 3.58 11.36
N GLU A 75 21.55 4.91 11.27
CA GLU A 75 21.30 5.65 10.01
C GLU A 75 20.05 5.13 9.28
N THR A 76 18.93 5.07 10.01
CA THR A 76 17.62 4.72 9.46
C THR A 76 16.95 5.98 8.91
N ASP A 77 16.66 5.98 7.62
CA ASP A 77 16.12 7.17 6.91
C ASP A 77 14.66 7.01 6.50
N LEU A 78 14.16 5.78 6.41
CA LEU A 78 12.80 5.49 5.98
C LEU A 78 12.20 4.36 6.80
N ILE A 79 10.95 4.56 7.23
CA ILE A 79 10.10 3.52 7.81
C ILE A 79 8.78 3.53 7.04
N ALA A 80 8.39 2.39 6.50
CA ALA A 80 7.10 2.20 5.83
C ALA A 80 6.35 1.05 6.49
N LEU A 81 5.04 1.23 6.60
CA LEU A 81 4.11 0.25 7.12
C LEU A 81 3.19 -0.21 6.00
N PHE A 82 3.16 -1.51 5.79
CA PHE A 82 2.26 -2.17 4.85
C PHE A 82 1.23 -3.00 5.60
N VAL A 83 0.01 -3.06 5.08
CA VAL A 83 -1.11 -3.82 5.63
C VAL A 83 -1.71 -4.69 4.53
N THR A 84 -1.89 -5.97 4.80
CA THR A 84 -2.55 -6.93 3.89
C THR A 84 -3.62 -7.70 4.64
N PRO A 85 -4.85 -7.85 4.12
CA PRO A 85 -5.32 -7.37 2.83
C PRO A 85 -5.89 -5.94 2.92
N SER A 86 -5.35 -5.04 2.10
CA SER A 86 -5.88 -3.68 1.90
C SER A 86 -5.80 -3.35 0.40
N PRO A 87 -6.80 -2.66 -0.19
CA PRO A 87 -6.72 -2.16 -1.57
C PRO A 87 -5.50 -1.26 -1.79
N THR A 88 -5.11 -0.53 -0.74
CA THR A 88 -3.90 0.27 -0.67
C THR A 88 -2.98 -0.35 0.40
N PRO A 89 -1.99 -1.18 0.01
CA PRO A 89 -1.16 -1.88 0.97
C PRO A 89 -0.25 -0.94 1.77
N LEU A 90 0.24 0.16 1.17
CA LEU A 90 1.05 1.14 1.88
C LEU A 90 0.16 1.99 2.81
N ALA A 91 0.20 1.71 4.11
CA ALA A 91 -0.60 2.41 5.10
C ALA A 91 0.05 3.71 5.59
N ALA A 92 1.36 3.71 5.76
CA ALA A 92 2.10 4.90 6.18
C ALA A 92 3.56 4.85 5.73
N ARG A 93 4.15 6.03 5.51
CA ARG A 93 5.57 6.20 5.18
C ARG A 93 6.12 7.39 5.95
N PHE A 94 7.22 7.15 6.65
CA PHE A 94 7.94 8.13 7.45
C PHE A 94 9.34 8.29 6.88
N LEU A 95 9.71 9.54 6.62
CA LEU A 95 11.07 9.92 6.25
C LEU A 95 11.70 10.53 7.50
N LEU A 96 12.80 9.93 7.94
CA LEU A 96 13.52 10.33 9.13
C LEU A 96 14.88 10.89 8.73
N SER A 97 15.40 11.82 9.53
CA SER A 97 16.79 12.24 9.39
C SER A 97 17.70 11.19 10.02
N PRO A 98 18.87 10.85 9.43
CA PRO A 98 19.77 9.81 9.92
C PRO A 98 20.26 10.01 11.36
N ARG A 99 20.14 11.24 11.91
CA ARG A 99 20.52 11.59 13.29
C ARG A 99 19.39 11.40 14.32
N THR A 100 18.21 10.95 13.90
CA THR A 100 17.04 10.79 14.77
C THR A 100 16.93 9.34 15.22
N ARG A 101 16.47 9.12 16.46
CA ARG A 101 16.13 7.77 16.92
C ARG A 101 14.93 7.25 16.11
N PRO A 102 15.04 6.13 15.38
CA PRO A 102 13.99 5.66 14.49
C PRO A 102 12.91 4.91 15.27
N GLN A 103 12.03 5.69 15.89
CA GLN A 103 10.88 5.20 16.62
C GLN A 103 9.63 5.94 16.14
N VAL A 104 8.62 5.19 15.69
CA VAL A 104 7.36 5.76 15.20
C VAL A 104 6.20 5.00 15.81
N ARG A 105 5.19 5.74 16.26
CA ARG A 105 3.92 5.19 16.74
C ARG A 105 2.78 5.83 16.00
N THR A 106 1.92 5.01 15.41
CA THR A 106 0.73 5.47 14.69
C THR A 106 -0.48 4.62 15.02
N HIS A 107 -1.66 5.17 14.75
CA HIS A 107 -2.91 4.45 14.87
C HIS A 107 -3.40 4.08 13.48
N LEU A 108 -3.53 2.78 13.20
CA LEU A 108 -4.03 2.25 11.94
C LEU A 108 -5.46 1.73 12.11
N ARG A 109 -6.33 2.02 11.15
CA ARG A 109 -7.66 1.41 11.09
C ARG A 109 -7.57 0.15 10.23
N LEU A 110 -7.96 -0.98 10.80
CA LEU A 110 -7.91 -2.29 10.15
C LEU A 110 -9.34 -2.80 9.99
N TYR A 111 -9.70 -3.26 8.79
CA TYR A 111 -11.06 -3.70 8.50
C TYR A 111 -11.30 -5.16 8.86
N GLN A 112 -10.27 -5.99 8.67
CA GLN A 112 -10.31 -7.44 8.82
C GLN A 112 -8.95 -7.96 9.29
N ASP A 113 -8.88 -9.26 9.60
CA ASP A 113 -7.63 -9.96 9.93
C ASP A 113 -6.56 -9.60 8.90
N SER A 114 -5.43 -9.10 9.40
CA SER A 114 -4.41 -8.52 8.56
C SER A 114 -3.01 -8.87 9.03
N GLU A 115 -2.08 -8.95 8.08
CA GLU A 115 -0.66 -8.96 8.32
C GLU A 115 -0.09 -7.56 8.10
N ILE A 116 0.67 -7.09 9.09
CA ILE A 116 1.37 -5.82 9.05
C ILE A 116 2.84 -6.12 8.77
N VAL A 117 3.39 -5.48 7.73
CA VAL A 117 4.80 -5.59 7.36
C VAL A 117 5.44 -4.23 7.52
N ALA A 118 6.41 -4.11 8.43
CA ALA A 118 7.24 -2.93 8.56
C ALA A 118 8.48 -3.10 7.68
N VAL A 119 8.69 -2.16 6.76
CA VAL A 119 9.90 -2.08 5.94
C VAL A 119 10.69 -0.85 6.36
N VAL A 120 11.98 -1.02 6.56
CA VAL A 120 12.89 0.02 7.04
C VAL A 120 14.08 0.12 6.10
N ARG A 121 14.49 1.34 5.77
CA ARG A 121 15.73 1.59 5.02
C ARG A 121 16.79 2.14 5.96
N ALA A 122 17.91 1.42 6.06
CA ALA A 122 19.08 1.84 6.83
C ALA A 122 20.35 1.65 6.01
N ARG A 123 21.19 2.70 5.93
CA ARG A 123 22.43 2.71 5.12
C ARG A 123 22.22 2.24 3.66
N GLY A 124 21.11 2.68 3.05
CA GLY A 124 20.76 2.29 1.68
C GLY A 124 20.30 0.85 1.50
N ARG A 125 20.14 0.05 2.57
CA ARG A 125 19.61 -1.32 2.50
C ARG A 125 18.22 -1.40 3.10
N TYR A 126 17.40 -2.29 2.57
CA TYR A 126 16.04 -2.52 3.05
C TYR A 126 15.98 -3.74 3.98
N PHE A 127 15.29 -3.55 5.09
CA PHE A 127 15.01 -4.58 6.07
C PHE A 127 13.52 -4.65 6.35
N HIS A 128 13.00 -5.82 6.73
CA HIS A 128 11.60 -5.94 7.11
C HIS A 128 11.36 -6.82 8.34
N GLN A 129 10.20 -6.61 8.95
CA GLN A 129 9.63 -7.41 10.03
C GLN A 129 8.13 -7.51 9.76
N SER A 130 7.52 -8.67 10.01
CA SER A 130 6.05 -8.81 9.92
C SER A 130 5.44 -9.29 11.23
N ALA A 131 4.16 -8.97 11.40
CA ALA A 131 3.36 -9.42 12.52
C ALA A 131 1.88 -9.50 12.09
N LYS A 132 1.19 -10.52 12.60
CA LYS A 132 -0.22 -10.79 12.29
C LYS A 132 -1.12 -10.29 13.41
N ILE A 133 -2.30 -9.81 13.03
CA ILE A 133 -3.33 -9.36 13.96
C ILE A 133 -4.70 -9.88 13.54
N ASP A 134 -5.42 -10.41 14.52
CA ASP A 134 -6.80 -10.87 14.35
C ASP A 134 -7.73 -9.70 14.67
N VAL A 135 -8.59 -9.33 13.72
CA VAL A 135 -9.54 -8.22 13.83
C VAL A 135 -10.95 -8.79 13.87
N SER A 136 -11.53 -8.75 15.06
CA SER A 136 -12.92 -9.15 15.24
C SER A 136 -13.88 -8.00 14.88
N GLN A 137 -14.98 -8.35 14.21
CA GLN A 137 -16.16 -7.49 14.16
C GLN A 137 -16.92 -7.77 15.47
N GLY A 138 -16.78 -6.90 16.47
CA GLY A 138 -17.38 -7.11 17.79
C GLY A 138 -18.84 -7.56 17.71
N CYS A 139 -19.20 -8.59 18.47
CA CYS A 139 -20.58 -9.05 18.61
C CYS A 139 -21.35 -8.05 19.50
N ARG A 140 -22.55 -7.66 19.07
CA ARG A 140 -23.50 -6.86 19.87
C ARG A 140 -24.61 -7.75 20.38
#